data_AF-A0A943SNM2-F1
#
_entry.id   AF-A0A943SNM2-F1
#
_cell.length_a   1.000
_cell.length_b   1.000
_cell.length_c   1.000
_cell.angle_alpha   90.00
_cell.angle_beta   90.00
_cell.angle_gamma   90.00
#
_symmetry.space_group_name_H-M   'P 1'
#
loop_
_entity.id
_entity.type
_entity.pdbx_description
1 polymer ?
#
loop_
_entity_poly.entity_id
_entity_poly.type
_entity_poly.pdbx_seq_one_letter_code
_entity_poly.pdbx_strand_id
1 'polypeptide(L)'
;QENETAASAAKTAAKRAPARAASAKKTAAKKAPAKKTAAAKPKKTAAKSTGKRAESKEPYNLVIVESPAKAKTIEKFLGEGFKVTASNGHLIDLPKSKIGVDIENNFEPQYIVIRGRTPLLNDLKKQANAAQTVYLATDPDREGEAISWHIANAIDPDKDVRRIEFNEITKAAVTGAIQNPREIDLHRVNAQQARRVLDRLVGYKLSPLLWQKVRRGLSAGRVQSVTVRLIVDRENEIRDFVPQEYWTITALLTDMQGKNQFEASFYGKAGKKLVPASQQETQEILDAIKGKDFLIAGVKKGTKQRRPFAPFTTSTLQQDAARKLGFTTKRTMAVAQGLYEGVKLSESETVGLITYMRTDSTRIAIEAQQAAKEQIIKQYGAEYAPEKFNIYAGRKNAQDAHEAIRPTYIHRTPASIKDKLTADQYKLYSLIYSRFLASQMTPARYENMSYELEVAGYQFRAAFSKMVFNGFRAAYDTQIEEDESQNKTMPPMGKGELCRPVKIDPKQNFTSPPPRYTEAS
;
A
#
# COMPACT_ATOMS: atom_id res chain seq x y z
N GLN A 1 -6.74 0.82 -57.58
CA GLN A 1 -7.65 -0.29 -57.89
C GLN A 1 -8.37 -0.62 -56.58
N GLU A 2 -9.31 0.22 -56.11
CA GLU A 2 -10.66 0.51 -56.66
C GLU A 2 -11.64 -0.62 -56.28
N ASN A 3 -12.86 -0.42 -55.74
CA ASN A 3 -13.65 0.76 -55.32
C ASN A 3 -14.35 0.40 -53.98
N GLU A 4 -14.63 1.27 -53.00
CA GLU A 4 -15.45 2.50 -52.95
C GLU A 4 -16.99 2.36 -53.16
N THR A 5 -17.74 2.76 -52.12
CA THR A 5 -19.10 3.38 -52.14
C THR A 5 -20.32 2.53 -52.60
N ALA A 6 -21.57 2.76 -52.20
CA ALA A 6 -22.21 3.66 -51.20
C ALA A 6 -23.61 3.13 -50.78
N ALA A 7 -24.20 3.76 -49.74
CA ALA A 7 -25.63 4.13 -49.48
C ALA A 7 -26.82 3.41 -50.21
N SER A 8 -28.08 3.39 -49.76
CA SER A 8 -28.81 4.01 -48.63
C SER A 8 -30.21 3.34 -48.54
N ALA A 9 -30.83 3.27 -47.35
CA ALA A 9 -32.29 3.37 -47.21
C ALA A 9 -32.70 3.62 -45.74
N ALA A 10 -33.67 4.52 -45.52
CA ALA A 10 -34.20 4.85 -44.20
C ALA A 10 -35.69 4.49 -44.09
N LYS A 11 -36.20 4.26 -42.86
CA LYS A 11 -37.53 4.76 -42.43
C LYS A 11 -37.82 4.64 -40.93
N THR A 12 -38.01 5.81 -40.31
CA THR A 12 -39.05 6.18 -39.32
C THR A 12 -39.41 5.26 -38.13
N ALA A 13 -39.24 5.81 -36.92
CA ALA A 13 -40.23 5.75 -35.83
C ALA A 13 -40.24 7.09 -35.06
N ALA A 14 -41.41 7.54 -34.58
CA ALA A 14 -41.65 8.94 -34.21
C ALA A 14 -41.79 9.21 -32.70
N LYS A 15 -41.60 10.49 -32.32
CA LYS A 15 -41.77 11.05 -30.96
C LYS A 15 -43.19 10.84 -30.40
N ARG A 16 -43.30 10.65 -29.07
CA ARG A 16 -44.35 11.31 -28.25
C ARG A 16 -44.05 11.31 -26.73
N ALA A 17 -43.94 12.52 -26.20
CA ALA A 17 -44.40 12.94 -24.86
C ALA A 17 -45.57 13.95 -25.12
N PRO A 18 -46.24 14.62 -24.15
CA PRO A 18 -45.98 14.73 -22.70
C PRO A 18 -47.26 14.66 -21.81
N ALA A 19 -47.15 14.96 -20.51
CA ALA A 19 -48.08 15.86 -19.79
C ALA A 19 -47.56 16.25 -18.39
N ARG A 20 -47.66 17.55 -18.06
CA ARG A 20 -47.64 18.09 -16.68
C ARG A 20 -49.08 18.48 -16.33
N ALA A 21 -49.48 18.32 -15.08
CA ALA A 21 -50.68 18.97 -14.54
C ALA A 21 -50.30 19.92 -13.39
N ALA A 22 -50.80 21.15 -13.45
CA ALA A 22 -50.73 22.13 -12.37
C ALA A 22 -52.15 22.49 -11.96
N SER A 23 -52.41 22.66 -10.66
CA SER A 23 -53.69 23.16 -10.14
C SER A 23 -53.54 24.59 -9.64
N ALA A 24 -54.56 25.41 -9.87
CA ALA A 24 -54.49 26.86 -9.76
C ALA A 24 -55.03 27.41 -8.43
N LYS A 25 -54.50 28.57 -8.02
CA LYS A 25 -55.12 29.44 -7.01
C LYS A 25 -56.30 30.21 -7.60
N LYS A 26 -57.36 30.41 -6.81
CA LYS A 26 -58.28 31.54 -6.95
C LYS A 26 -58.43 32.27 -5.61
N THR A 27 -58.78 33.55 -5.70
CA THR A 27 -58.73 34.57 -4.64
C THR A 27 -60.10 34.92 -4.08
N ALA A 28 -60.17 35.25 -2.79
CA ALA A 28 -61.20 36.13 -2.22
C ALA A 28 -60.66 36.82 -0.95
N ALA A 29 -61.16 38.01 -0.61
CA ALA A 29 -60.68 38.84 0.50
C ALA A 29 -61.83 39.54 1.25
N LYS A 30 -61.52 40.08 2.45
CA LYS A 30 -62.42 40.80 3.39
C LYS A 30 -63.43 39.87 4.10
N LYS A 31 -63.85 40.07 5.36
CA LYS A 31 -63.97 41.30 6.19
C LYS A 31 -63.84 40.93 7.69
N ALA A 32 -63.37 41.85 8.54
CA ALA A 32 -63.59 41.83 10.00
C ALA A 32 -64.97 42.50 10.33
N PRO A 33 -65.55 42.45 11.55
CA PRO A 33 -64.95 42.80 12.87
C PRO A 33 -65.11 41.65 13.91
N ALA A 34 -65.00 41.76 15.25
CA ALA A 34 -64.94 42.92 16.16
C ALA A 34 -64.12 42.65 17.47
N LYS A 35 -64.23 43.57 18.44
CA LYS A 35 -63.60 43.61 19.77
C LYS A 35 -64.44 42.92 20.86
N LYS A 36 -63.78 42.47 21.95
CA LYS A 36 -64.15 42.86 23.33
C LYS A 36 -62.94 42.88 24.28
N THR A 37 -62.57 44.10 24.67
CA THR A 37 -62.07 44.59 26.00
C THR A 37 -60.97 43.86 26.78
N ALA A 38 -60.06 44.67 27.36
CA ALA A 38 -58.90 44.27 28.15
C ALA A 38 -59.15 44.25 29.67
N ALA A 39 -58.25 43.59 30.41
CA ALA A 39 -58.08 43.77 31.86
C ALA A 39 -56.59 43.70 32.26
N ALA A 40 -56.27 44.36 33.38
CA ALA A 40 -54.93 44.82 33.81
C ALA A 40 -53.83 43.77 34.08
N LYS A 41 -52.57 44.24 34.02
CA LYS A 41 -51.39 43.63 34.68
C LYS A 41 -51.31 44.02 36.16
N PRO A 42 -50.74 43.15 37.01
CA PRO A 42 -49.87 43.57 38.13
C PRO A 42 -48.38 43.37 37.84
N LYS A 43 -47.52 43.92 38.71
CA LYS A 43 -46.05 44.00 38.53
C LYS A 43 -45.29 42.76 39.03
N LYS A 44 -44.10 42.60 38.43
CA LYS A 44 -42.91 41.85 38.87
C LYS A 44 -42.81 41.54 40.37
N THR A 45 -42.43 40.31 40.68
CA THR A 45 -41.49 39.99 41.77
C THR A 45 -40.20 39.44 41.16
N ALA A 46 -39.05 39.82 41.74
CA ALA A 46 -37.74 39.43 41.21
C ALA A 46 -37.31 38.08 41.79
N ALA A 47 -37.22 37.05 40.94
CA ALA A 47 -36.55 35.81 41.31
C ALA A 47 -35.03 36.02 41.32
N LYS A 48 -34.40 35.81 42.48
CA LYS A 48 -32.93 35.83 42.60
C LYS A 48 -32.34 34.79 41.64
N SER A 49 -31.40 35.20 40.81
CA SER A 49 -30.58 34.29 40.03
C SER A 49 -29.75 33.41 40.96
N THR A 50 -30.13 32.15 41.11
CA THR A 50 -29.24 31.14 41.68
C THR A 50 -28.03 31.02 40.75
N GLY A 51 -26.86 31.42 41.24
CA GLY A 51 -25.64 31.42 40.46
C GLY A 51 -25.36 30.02 39.92
N LYS A 52 -25.03 29.94 38.63
CA LYS A 52 -24.47 28.72 38.04
C LYS A 52 -23.19 28.41 38.81
N ARG A 53 -23.26 27.41 39.71
CA ARG A 53 -22.09 26.87 40.39
C ARG A 53 -21.15 26.40 39.29
N ALA A 54 -20.00 27.04 39.14
CA ALA A 54 -19.01 26.59 38.19
C ALA A 54 -18.58 25.19 38.64
N GLU A 55 -18.80 24.19 37.79
CA GLU A 55 -18.22 22.87 37.99
C GLU A 55 -16.70 23.07 38.05
N SER A 56 -16.12 22.79 39.22
CA SER A 56 -14.68 22.70 39.40
C SER A 56 -14.20 21.54 38.57
N LYS A 57 -13.87 21.81 37.30
CA LYS A 57 -13.24 20.82 36.43
C LYS A 57 -11.95 20.38 37.09
N GLU A 58 -11.84 19.08 37.33
CA GLU A 58 -10.59 18.49 37.78
C GLU A 58 -9.46 18.84 36.80
N PRO A 59 -8.23 19.06 37.29
CA PRO A 59 -7.09 19.32 36.44
C PRO A 59 -6.89 18.16 35.46
N TYR A 60 -6.76 18.48 34.17
CA TYR A 60 -6.57 17.50 33.11
C TYR A 60 -5.53 17.95 32.10
N ASN A 61 -4.89 16.96 31.47
CA ASN A 61 -4.02 17.12 30.32
C ASN A 61 -4.80 16.90 29.03
N LEU A 62 -4.61 17.76 28.04
CA LEU A 62 -5.25 17.63 26.74
C LEU A 62 -4.34 16.88 25.77
N VAL A 63 -4.87 15.87 25.08
CA VAL A 63 -4.16 15.17 23.98
C VAL A 63 -4.88 15.45 22.67
N ILE A 64 -4.15 15.95 21.67
CA ILE A 64 -4.69 16.29 20.34
C ILE A 64 -4.10 15.35 19.28
N VAL A 65 -4.98 14.68 18.52
CA VAL A 65 -4.63 13.72 17.45
C VAL A 65 -5.28 14.12 16.12
N GLU A 66 -4.90 13.52 14.98
CA GLU A 66 -5.59 13.85 13.72
C GLU A 66 -7.02 13.32 13.60
N SER A 67 -7.33 12.13 14.13
CA SER A 67 -8.57 11.41 13.80
C SER A 67 -9.40 10.98 15.02
N PRO A 68 -10.75 10.92 14.90
CA PRO A 68 -11.63 10.51 16.00
C PRO A 68 -11.46 9.04 16.43
N ALA A 69 -10.99 8.15 15.53
CA ALA A 69 -10.73 6.76 15.87
C ALA A 69 -9.52 6.66 16.79
N LYS A 70 -8.39 7.26 16.39
CA LYS A 70 -7.16 7.41 17.19
C LYS A 70 -7.45 8.05 18.56
N ALA A 71 -8.32 9.06 18.61
CA ALA A 71 -8.71 9.72 19.87
C ALA A 71 -9.35 8.73 20.86
N LYS A 72 -10.36 7.98 20.41
CA LYS A 72 -11.06 6.98 21.25
C LYS A 72 -10.15 5.85 21.73
N THR A 73 -9.21 5.41 20.89
CA THR A 73 -8.24 4.37 21.26
C THR A 73 -7.30 4.87 22.37
N ILE A 74 -6.76 6.09 22.23
CA ILE A 74 -5.81 6.68 23.17
C ILE A 74 -6.48 7.07 24.50
N GLU A 75 -7.71 7.58 24.46
CA GLU A 75 -8.46 7.95 25.67
C GLU A 75 -8.69 6.75 26.59
N LYS A 76 -8.99 5.57 26.02
CA LYS A 76 -9.09 4.30 26.76
C LYS A 76 -7.77 3.83 27.38
N PHE A 77 -6.61 4.25 26.87
CA PHE A 77 -5.31 3.83 27.38
C PHE A 77 -4.77 4.75 28.49
N LEU A 78 -5.06 6.05 28.37
CA LEU A 78 -4.62 7.07 29.34
C LEU A 78 -5.55 7.15 30.55
N GLY A 79 -6.87 7.05 30.34
CA GLY A 79 -7.86 7.08 31.42
C GLY A 79 -8.02 8.46 32.08
N GLU A 80 -8.25 8.46 33.40
CA GLU A 80 -8.51 9.67 34.19
C GLU A 80 -7.32 10.64 34.18
N GLY A 81 -7.60 11.94 34.35
CA GLY A 81 -6.59 13.01 34.23
C GLY A 81 -6.20 13.38 32.79
N PHE A 82 -6.67 12.65 31.78
CA PHE A 82 -6.47 12.97 30.36
C PHE A 82 -7.80 13.20 29.64
N LYS A 83 -7.79 14.11 28.67
CA LYS A 83 -8.88 14.30 27.71
C LYS A 83 -8.33 14.24 26.30
N VAL A 84 -8.94 13.45 25.42
CA VAL A 84 -8.43 13.28 24.05
C VAL A 84 -9.37 13.89 23.02
N THR A 85 -8.83 14.60 22.03
CA THR A 85 -9.62 15.28 21.01
C THR A 85 -8.95 15.20 19.63
N ALA A 86 -9.73 15.39 18.56
CA ALA A 86 -9.29 15.21 17.19
C ALA A 86 -9.35 16.52 16.38
N SER A 87 -8.25 16.87 15.70
CA SER A 87 -8.20 18.00 14.75
C SER A 87 -8.97 17.71 13.45
N ASN A 88 -9.32 16.44 13.19
CA ASN A 88 -9.90 15.96 11.94
C ASN A 88 -9.01 16.30 10.73
N GLY A 89 -7.70 16.09 10.87
CA GLY A 89 -6.65 16.45 9.91
C GLY A 89 -6.19 17.91 10.03
N HIS A 90 -5.72 18.47 8.90
CA HIS A 90 -5.31 19.88 8.81
C HIS A 90 -6.48 20.84 9.14
N LEU A 91 -6.18 21.86 9.95
CA LEU A 91 -7.10 22.97 10.30
C LEU A 91 -6.73 24.28 9.60
N ILE A 92 -5.46 24.42 9.23
CA ILE A 92 -4.81 25.60 8.67
C ILE A 92 -4.09 25.16 7.40
N ASP A 93 -4.18 25.96 6.33
CA ASP A 93 -3.54 25.70 5.03
C ASP A 93 -3.40 27.01 4.24
N LEU A 94 -2.64 26.99 3.15
CA LEU A 94 -2.54 28.09 2.19
C LEU A 94 -3.90 28.36 1.50
N PRO A 95 -4.26 29.62 1.20
CA PRO A 95 -5.54 29.99 0.59
C PRO A 95 -5.80 29.24 -0.73
N LYS A 96 -7.06 28.82 -0.96
CA LYS A 96 -7.44 28.01 -2.13
C LYS A 96 -7.41 28.76 -3.47
N SER A 97 -7.56 30.08 -3.45
CA SER A 97 -7.78 30.92 -4.66
C SER A 97 -6.74 32.03 -4.84
N LYS A 98 -5.64 32.00 -4.07
CA LYS A 98 -4.50 32.90 -4.17
C LYS A 98 -3.23 32.06 -4.06
N ILE A 99 -2.10 32.54 -4.60
CA ILE A 99 -0.81 31.84 -4.49
C ILE A 99 -0.46 31.55 -3.03
N GLY A 100 -0.67 32.52 -2.13
CA GLY A 100 -0.50 32.33 -0.68
C GLY A 100 0.94 32.12 -0.25
N VAL A 101 1.90 32.51 -1.08
CA VAL A 101 3.34 32.44 -0.84
C VAL A 101 3.88 33.79 -1.29
N ASP A 102 4.56 34.50 -0.40
CA ASP A 102 5.29 35.72 -0.74
C ASP A 102 6.67 35.34 -1.29
N ILE A 103 6.87 35.53 -2.59
CA ILE A 103 8.11 35.10 -3.27
C ILE A 103 9.27 36.05 -2.97
N GLU A 104 8.98 37.33 -2.74
CA GLU A 104 10.00 38.35 -2.49
C GLU A 104 10.52 38.26 -1.05
N ASN A 105 9.62 37.98 -0.10
CA ASN A 105 9.95 37.78 1.31
C ASN A 105 10.25 36.30 1.64
N ASN A 106 11.33 35.76 1.05
CA ASN A 106 11.89 34.44 1.37
C ASN A 106 10.86 33.27 1.33
N PHE A 107 9.94 33.29 0.38
CA PHE A 107 8.88 32.28 0.21
C PHE A 107 7.89 32.16 1.39
N GLU A 108 7.65 33.24 2.14
CA GLU A 108 6.81 33.22 3.33
C GLU A 108 5.37 32.71 3.05
N PRO A 109 4.91 31.62 3.71
CA PRO A 109 3.60 31.04 3.49
C PRO A 109 2.49 31.78 4.26
N GLN A 110 1.53 32.35 3.52
CA GLN A 110 0.33 32.97 4.09
C GLN A 110 -0.71 31.91 4.47
N TYR A 111 -0.65 31.45 5.71
CA TYR A 111 -1.57 30.46 6.25
C TYR A 111 -2.92 31.06 6.67
N ILE A 112 -4.01 30.34 6.37
CA ILE A 112 -5.37 30.69 6.83
C ILE A 112 -6.08 29.48 7.43
N VAL A 113 -7.04 29.72 8.33
CA VAL A 113 -7.94 28.67 8.82
C VAL A 113 -8.79 28.17 7.64
N ILE A 114 -8.83 26.86 7.45
CA ILE A 114 -9.59 26.22 6.37
C ILE A 114 -11.08 26.52 6.57
N ARG A 115 -11.76 26.98 5.50
CA ARG A 115 -13.20 27.30 5.54
C ARG A 115 -14.02 26.17 6.15
N GLY A 116 -14.77 26.47 7.21
CA GLY A 116 -15.58 25.51 7.97
C GLY A 116 -14.87 24.86 9.17
N ARG A 117 -13.55 25.03 9.33
CA ARG A 117 -12.78 24.50 10.48
C ARG A 117 -12.70 25.44 11.67
N THR A 118 -13.08 26.71 11.53
CA THR A 118 -13.05 27.73 12.60
C THR A 118 -13.76 27.29 13.90
N PRO A 119 -14.95 26.66 13.88
CA PRO A 119 -15.59 26.20 15.12
C PRO A 119 -14.76 25.15 15.87
N LEU A 120 -14.15 24.21 15.14
CA LEU A 120 -13.30 23.17 15.69
C LEU A 120 -12.00 23.75 16.25
N LEU A 121 -11.36 24.69 15.54
CA LEU A 121 -10.16 25.37 16.03
C LEU A 121 -10.44 26.18 17.31
N ASN A 122 -11.57 26.88 17.36
CA ASN A 122 -11.96 27.67 18.53
C ASN A 122 -12.26 26.78 19.74
N ASP A 123 -12.87 25.60 19.53
CA ASP A 123 -13.06 24.62 20.59
C ASP A 123 -11.73 24.02 21.08
N LEU A 124 -10.79 23.69 20.17
CA LEU A 124 -9.44 23.25 20.54
C LEU A 124 -8.69 24.30 21.36
N LYS A 125 -8.70 25.58 20.96
CA LYS A 125 -8.15 26.70 21.76
C LYS A 125 -8.78 26.74 23.16
N LYS A 126 -10.10 26.68 23.25
CA LYS A 126 -10.83 26.68 24.52
C LYS A 126 -10.45 25.50 25.42
N GLN A 127 -10.26 24.30 24.85
CA GLN A 127 -9.83 23.12 25.58
C GLN A 127 -8.37 23.22 26.04
N ALA A 128 -7.47 23.69 25.16
CA ALA A 128 -6.06 23.91 25.49
C ALA A 128 -5.90 24.93 26.63
N ASN A 129 -6.60 26.06 26.55
CA ASN A 129 -6.57 27.11 27.58
C ASN A 129 -7.03 26.60 28.95
N ALA A 130 -7.94 25.61 28.99
CA ALA A 130 -8.44 24.99 30.23
C ALA A 130 -7.65 23.75 30.70
N ALA A 131 -6.64 23.29 29.94
CA ALA A 131 -5.80 22.14 30.31
C ALA A 131 -4.51 22.59 31.02
N GLN A 132 -3.88 21.69 31.77
CA GLN A 132 -2.55 21.90 32.34
C GLN A 132 -1.47 21.84 31.26
N THR A 133 -1.26 20.66 30.66
CA THR A 133 -0.35 20.44 29.53
C THR A 133 -1.13 20.05 28.27
N VAL A 134 -0.63 20.45 27.10
CA VAL A 134 -1.16 20.07 25.79
C VAL A 134 -0.19 19.12 25.09
N TYR A 135 -0.57 17.86 24.97
CA TYR A 135 0.18 16.84 24.23
C TYR A 135 -0.33 16.75 22.78
N LEU A 136 0.57 16.96 21.82
CA LEU A 136 0.33 16.82 20.40
C LEU A 136 0.78 15.41 19.96
N ALA A 137 -0.19 14.58 19.62
CA ALA A 137 -0.06 13.15 19.36
C ALA A 137 -0.44 12.82 17.90
N THR A 138 -0.04 13.69 16.97
CA THR A 138 -0.18 13.48 15.53
C THR A 138 0.68 12.30 15.05
N ASP A 139 0.47 11.84 13.81
CA ASP A 139 1.26 10.75 13.24
C ASP A 139 2.76 11.11 13.19
N PRO A 140 3.66 10.11 13.25
CA PRO A 140 5.10 10.36 13.35
C PRO A 140 5.75 10.74 12.01
N ASP A 141 5.01 11.31 11.05
CA ASP A 141 5.53 11.80 9.77
C ASP A 141 5.59 13.34 9.72
N ARG A 142 6.18 13.89 8.64
CA ARG A 142 6.29 15.36 8.47
C ARG A 142 4.94 16.08 8.33
N GLU A 143 3.87 15.39 7.89
CA GLU A 143 2.53 15.98 7.81
C GLU A 143 1.94 16.11 9.22
N GLY A 144 2.08 15.06 10.03
CA GLY A 144 1.71 15.10 11.45
C GLY A 144 2.49 16.17 12.23
N GLU A 145 3.79 16.35 11.93
CA GLU A 145 4.60 17.41 12.53
C GLU A 145 4.11 18.82 12.15
N ALA A 146 3.78 19.05 10.87
CA ALA A 146 3.22 20.31 10.41
C ALA A 146 1.83 20.59 11.00
N ILE A 147 0.98 19.56 11.19
CA ILE A 147 -0.30 19.68 11.90
C ILE A 147 -0.06 20.10 13.36
N SER A 148 0.89 19.47 14.06
CA SER A 148 1.27 19.85 15.42
C SER A 148 1.73 21.30 15.50
N TRP A 149 2.64 21.72 14.61
CA TRP A 149 3.13 23.11 14.54
C TRP A 149 2.00 24.12 14.29
N HIS A 150 1.09 23.83 13.36
CA HIS A 150 -0.08 24.68 13.10
C HIS A 150 -1.03 24.78 14.29
N ILE A 151 -1.18 23.71 15.09
CA ILE A 151 -2.02 23.72 16.29
C ILE A 151 -1.32 24.49 17.42
N ALA A 152 -0.02 24.26 17.65
CA ALA A 152 0.78 24.97 18.64
C ALA A 152 0.74 26.49 18.43
N ASN A 153 1.00 26.96 17.21
CA ASN A 153 0.95 28.39 16.86
C ASN A 153 -0.46 28.99 16.87
N ALA A 154 -1.50 28.16 16.97
CA ALA A 154 -2.88 28.62 17.05
C ALA A 154 -3.44 28.61 18.48
N ILE A 155 -2.84 27.91 19.43
CA ILE A 155 -3.23 27.98 20.85
C ILE A 155 -2.49 29.11 21.55
N ASP A 156 -2.74 29.26 22.85
CA ASP A 156 -2.13 30.26 23.70
C ASP A 156 -0.61 30.01 23.84
N PRO A 157 0.27 30.98 23.54
CA PRO A 157 1.72 30.78 23.55
C PRO A 157 2.29 30.50 24.95
N ASP A 158 1.58 30.85 26.02
CA ASP A 158 2.03 30.62 27.40
C ASP A 158 1.72 29.18 27.90
N LYS A 159 1.22 28.30 27.03
CA LYS A 159 0.92 26.90 27.38
C LYS A 159 2.13 25.98 27.26
N ASP A 160 2.23 25.03 28.18
CA ASP A 160 3.13 23.89 28.02
C ASP A 160 2.60 22.97 26.91
N VAL A 161 3.27 23.01 25.76
CA VAL A 161 2.95 22.22 24.56
C VAL A 161 4.05 21.19 24.32
N ARG A 162 3.68 19.91 24.36
CA ARG A 162 4.58 18.76 24.21
C ARG A 162 4.24 17.94 22.99
N ARG A 163 5.25 17.45 22.28
CA ARG A 163 5.07 16.54 21.13
C ARG A 163 5.37 15.10 21.57
N ILE A 164 4.44 14.19 21.33
CA ILE A 164 4.61 12.76 21.61
C ILE A 164 4.47 11.95 20.32
N GLU A 165 5.27 10.90 20.17
CA GLU A 165 5.29 10.03 18.99
C GLU A 165 5.25 8.57 19.40
N PHE A 166 4.59 7.74 18.58
CA PHE A 166 4.57 6.30 18.69
C PHE A 166 4.37 5.70 17.30
N ASN A 167 5.08 4.59 17.01
CA ASN A 167 4.96 3.85 15.75
C ASN A 167 3.81 2.82 15.78
N GLU A 168 3.15 2.61 16.93
CA GLU A 168 2.00 1.73 17.11
C GLU A 168 1.08 2.26 18.22
N ILE A 169 -0.23 1.99 18.11
CA ILE A 169 -1.22 2.46 19.09
C ILE A 169 -1.53 1.32 20.07
N THR A 170 -0.56 1.08 20.95
CA THR A 170 -0.63 0.13 22.08
C THR A 170 -0.59 0.89 23.42
N LYS A 171 -1.14 0.30 24.49
CA LYS A 171 -1.16 0.96 25.80
C LYS A 171 0.26 1.34 26.25
N ALA A 172 1.21 0.42 26.11
CA ALA A 172 2.62 0.63 26.46
C ALA A 172 3.27 1.77 25.66
N ALA A 173 3.12 1.78 24.33
CA ALA A 173 3.69 2.84 23.49
C ALA A 173 3.09 4.23 23.81
N VAL A 174 1.78 4.30 24.00
CA VAL A 174 1.07 5.56 24.32
C VAL A 174 1.46 6.09 25.71
N THR A 175 1.52 5.24 26.74
CA THR A 175 1.93 5.69 28.08
C THR A 175 3.42 6.04 28.14
N GLY A 176 4.28 5.27 27.47
CA GLY A 176 5.72 5.57 27.39
C GLY A 176 6.02 6.87 26.63
N ALA A 177 5.23 7.20 25.60
CA ALA A 177 5.37 8.45 24.86
C ALA A 177 4.96 9.69 25.69
N ILE A 178 3.96 9.56 26.58
CA ILE A 178 3.60 10.62 27.54
C ILE A 178 4.72 10.87 28.57
N GLN A 179 5.46 9.83 28.96
CA GLN A 179 6.60 9.94 29.88
C GLN A 179 7.85 10.55 29.23
N ASN A 180 7.95 10.50 27.89
CA ASN A 180 9.12 10.95 27.14
C ASN A 180 8.73 11.94 26.02
N PRO A 181 8.12 13.10 26.36
CA PRO A 181 7.76 14.10 25.37
C PRO A 181 8.99 14.80 24.79
N ARG A 182 8.90 15.21 23.52
CA ARG A 182 9.89 16.07 22.85
C ARG A 182 9.28 17.42 22.47
N GLU A 183 10.12 18.34 22.03
CA GLU A 183 9.70 19.56 21.33
C GLU A 183 9.33 19.25 19.87
N ILE A 184 8.71 20.21 19.18
CA ILE A 184 8.36 20.09 17.75
C ILE A 184 9.62 20.17 16.89
N ASP A 185 9.77 19.22 15.96
CA ASP A 185 10.91 19.14 15.04
C ASP A 185 10.71 20.15 13.90
N LEU A 186 11.30 21.34 14.06
CA LEU A 186 11.22 22.41 13.07
C LEU A 186 11.86 22.04 11.72
N HIS A 187 12.79 21.08 11.66
CA HIS A 187 13.34 20.61 10.38
C HIS A 187 12.30 19.79 9.60
N ARG A 188 11.53 18.92 10.27
CA ARG A 188 10.40 18.21 9.67
C ARG A 188 9.29 19.16 9.23
N VAL A 189 8.96 20.16 10.05
CA VAL A 189 8.00 21.23 9.69
C VAL A 189 8.48 21.95 8.42
N ASN A 190 9.70 22.49 8.43
CA ASN A 190 10.25 23.23 7.29
C ASN A 190 10.34 22.36 6.02
N ALA A 191 10.64 21.06 6.15
CA ALA A 191 10.61 20.13 5.02
C ALA A 191 9.19 19.88 4.46
N GLN A 192 8.16 19.93 5.29
CA GLN A 192 6.75 19.89 4.85
C GLN A 192 6.35 21.22 4.19
N GLN A 193 6.69 22.35 4.81
CA GLN A 193 6.39 23.68 4.29
C GLN A 193 7.07 23.93 2.94
N ALA A 194 8.36 23.62 2.80
CA ALA A 194 9.09 23.73 1.54
C ALA A 194 8.47 22.89 0.43
N ARG A 195 8.01 21.66 0.74
CA ARG A 195 7.22 20.85 -0.20
C ARG A 195 5.89 21.52 -0.56
N ARG A 196 5.15 22.04 0.43
CA ARG A 196 3.84 22.68 0.25
C ARG A 196 3.95 23.91 -0.64
N VAL A 197 4.97 24.74 -0.42
CA VAL A 197 5.33 25.92 -1.22
C VAL A 197 5.75 25.50 -2.63
N LEU A 198 6.67 24.55 -2.79
CA LEU A 198 7.13 24.10 -4.12
C LEU A 198 5.97 23.58 -4.99
N ASP A 199 5.14 22.70 -4.43
CA ASP A 199 3.98 22.15 -5.14
C ASP A 199 2.93 23.25 -5.45
N ARG A 200 2.81 24.27 -4.58
CA ARG A 200 1.96 25.46 -4.80
C ARG A 200 2.46 26.33 -5.95
N LEU A 201 3.76 26.65 -6.00
CA LEU A 201 4.38 27.47 -7.05
C LEU A 201 4.27 26.79 -8.41
N VAL A 202 4.59 25.49 -8.50
CA VAL A 202 4.47 24.71 -9.74
C VAL A 202 3.02 24.67 -10.22
N GLY A 203 2.07 24.37 -9.34
CA GLY A 203 0.65 24.30 -9.67
C GLY A 203 0.09 25.63 -10.20
N TYR A 204 0.38 26.74 -9.52
CA TYR A 204 -0.13 28.06 -9.90
C TYR A 204 0.54 28.64 -11.15
N LYS A 205 1.86 28.45 -11.33
CA LYS A 205 2.57 28.99 -12.50
C LYS A 205 2.33 28.19 -13.79
N LEU A 206 2.19 26.86 -13.72
CA LEU A 206 2.11 26.01 -14.91
C LEU A 206 0.68 25.59 -15.32
N SER A 207 -0.28 25.48 -14.41
CA SER A 207 -1.65 25.06 -14.78
C SER A 207 -2.33 26.00 -15.79
N PRO A 208 -2.20 27.35 -15.70
CA PRO A 208 -2.76 28.26 -16.69
C PRO A 208 -2.20 28.04 -18.10
N LEU A 209 -0.91 27.68 -18.23
CA LEU A 209 -0.30 27.35 -19.51
C LEU A 209 -0.91 26.07 -20.11
N LEU A 210 -1.14 25.03 -19.29
CA LEU A 210 -1.84 23.81 -19.73
C LEU A 210 -3.28 24.10 -20.16
N TRP A 211 -3.96 25.07 -19.53
CA TRP A 211 -5.30 25.48 -19.92
C TRP A 211 -5.35 26.20 -21.27
N GLN A 212 -4.31 26.96 -21.61
CA GLN A 212 -4.18 27.66 -22.89
C GLN A 212 -3.73 26.74 -24.02
N LYS A 213 -2.83 25.78 -23.74
CA LYS A 213 -2.16 24.97 -24.76
C LYS A 213 -2.71 23.55 -24.94
N VAL A 214 -3.45 23.02 -23.97
CA VAL A 214 -3.97 21.64 -24.00
C VAL A 214 -5.47 21.60 -23.72
N ARG A 215 -5.90 21.87 -22.48
CA ARG A 215 -7.32 21.85 -22.08
C ARG A 215 -7.53 22.58 -20.76
N ARG A 216 -8.58 23.42 -20.69
CA ARG A 216 -9.03 24.06 -19.44
C ARG A 216 -9.37 23.00 -18.38
N GLY A 217 -8.95 23.23 -17.13
CA GLY A 217 -9.23 22.37 -15.98
C GLY A 217 -8.17 21.30 -15.67
N LEU A 218 -7.09 21.20 -16.46
CA LEU A 218 -5.94 20.33 -16.14
C LEU A 218 -5.10 20.88 -14.97
N SER A 219 -4.46 19.99 -14.21
CA SER A 219 -3.53 20.37 -13.13
C SER A 219 -2.08 20.10 -13.52
N ALA A 220 -1.21 21.10 -13.36
CA ALA A 220 0.23 20.87 -13.34
C ALA A 220 0.65 20.40 -11.94
N GLY A 221 1.50 19.37 -11.87
CA GLY A 221 1.99 18.85 -10.59
C GLY A 221 3.33 18.16 -10.76
N ARG A 222 4.35 18.63 -10.03
CA ARG A 222 5.76 18.21 -10.20
C ARG A 222 5.97 16.69 -10.19
N VAL A 223 5.28 15.97 -9.29
CA VAL A 223 5.33 14.50 -9.24
C VAL A 223 4.36 13.87 -10.24
N GLN A 224 3.11 14.34 -10.28
CA GLN A 224 2.05 13.83 -11.15
C GLN A 224 2.46 13.82 -12.64
N SER A 225 3.05 14.91 -13.14
CA SER A 225 3.47 15.03 -14.53
C SER A 225 4.60 14.07 -14.89
N VAL A 226 5.51 13.78 -13.96
CA VAL A 226 6.56 12.76 -14.16
C VAL A 226 5.96 11.34 -14.16
N THR A 227 5.02 11.04 -13.25
CA THR A 227 4.32 9.75 -13.25
C THR A 227 3.50 9.53 -14.54
N VAL A 228 2.80 10.56 -15.03
CA VAL A 228 2.11 10.49 -16.33
C VAL A 228 3.10 10.28 -17.48
N ARG A 229 4.25 10.96 -17.46
CA ARG A 229 5.31 10.74 -18.45
C ARG A 229 5.78 9.28 -18.48
N LEU A 230 6.03 8.64 -17.33
CA LEU A 230 6.44 7.22 -17.31
C LEU A 230 5.44 6.30 -18.02
N ILE A 231 4.13 6.58 -17.90
CA ILE A 231 3.08 5.83 -18.58
C ILE A 231 3.09 6.11 -20.10
N VAL A 232 3.28 7.37 -20.50
CA VAL A 232 3.38 7.75 -21.93
C VAL A 232 4.62 7.17 -22.59
N ASP A 233 5.77 7.23 -21.91
CA ASP A 233 7.05 6.70 -22.41
C ASP A 233 6.93 5.17 -22.62
N ARG A 234 6.32 4.43 -21.66
CA ARG A 234 5.99 2.99 -21.84
C ARG A 234 5.00 2.72 -22.98
N GLU A 235 3.99 3.57 -23.16
CA GLU A 235 3.04 3.38 -24.26
C GLU A 235 3.69 3.64 -25.63
N ASN A 236 4.69 4.51 -25.71
CA ASN A 236 5.51 4.69 -26.92
C ASN A 236 6.45 3.50 -27.12
N GLU A 237 7.13 3.01 -26.07
CA GLU A 237 7.92 1.75 -26.13
C GLU A 237 7.10 0.58 -26.70
N ILE A 238 5.80 0.50 -26.39
CA ILE A 238 4.88 -0.54 -26.91
C ILE A 238 4.49 -0.31 -28.37
N ARG A 239 4.34 0.95 -28.82
CA ARG A 239 3.98 1.29 -30.21
C ARG A 239 5.13 1.13 -31.18
N ASP A 240 6.33 1.50 -30.75
CA ASP A 240 7.55 1.47 -31.55
C ASP A 240 8.18 0.05 -31.58
N PHE A 241 7.61 -0.90 -30.83
CA PHE A 241 8.09 -2.26 -30.73
C PHE A 241 7.76 -3.10 -31.97
N VAL A 242 8.80 -3.62 -32.62
CA VAL A 242 8.69 -4.57 -33.75
C VAL A 242 8.96 -5.99 -33.24
N PRO A 243 7.94 -6.88 -33.16
CA PRO A 243 8.13 -8.26 -32.72
C PRO A 243 9.15 -9.01 -33.58
N GLN A 244 10.13 -9.64 -32.93
CA GLN A 244 11.10 -10.53 -33.57
C GLN A 244 10.63 -11.98 -33.41
N GLU A 245 10.70 -12.75 -34.48
CA GLU A 245 10.48 -14.20 -34.45
C GLU A 245 11.62 -14.90 -33.71
N TYR A 246 11.29 -15.92 -32.94
CA TYR A 246 12.26 -16.88 -32.40
C TYR A 246 11.59 -18.21 -32.10
N TRP A 247 12.35 -19.29 -32.17
CA TRP A 247 11.84 -20.62 -31.88
C TRP A 247 12.40 -21.18 -30.57
N THR A 248 11.56 -21.96 -29.88
CA THR A 248 11.97 -22.79 -28.75
C THR A 248 11.76 -24.24 -29.13
N ILE A 249 12.76 -25.09 -28.89
CA ILE A 249 12.64 -26.54 -29.11
C ILE A 249 12.72 -27.22 -27.74
N THR A 250 11.66 -27.94 -27.37
CA THR A 250 11.62 -28.78 -26.18
C THR A 250 11.62 -30.25 -26.58
N ALA A 251 12.48 -31.05 -25.97
CA ALA A 251 12.51 -32.49 -26.15
C ALA A 251 12.00 -33.17 -24.88
N LEU A 252 10.91 -33.93 -24.98
CA LEU A 252 10.53 -34.91 -23.97
C LEU A 252 11.40 -36.15 -24.20
N LEU A 253 12.31 -36.40 -23.27
CA LEU A 253 13.27 -37.49 -23.32
C LEU A 253 12.87 -38.58 -22.31
N THR A 254 13.33 -39.80 -22.55
CA THR A 254 13.22 -40.93 -21.62
C THR A 254 14.52 -41.72 -21.54
N ASP A 255 14.75 -42.46 -20.46
CA ASP A 255 15.87 -43.40 -20.39
C ASP A 255 15.72 -44.56 -21.41
N MET A 256 16.79 -45.33 -21.62
CA MET A 256 16.79 -46.46 -22.57
C MET A 256 15.77 -47.57 -22.25
N GLN A 257 15.19 -47.54 -21.04
CA GLN A 257 14.23 -48.52 -20.51
C GLN A 257 12.79 -48.00 -20.57
N GLY A 258 12.58 -46.74 -20.99
CA GLY A 258 11.29 -46.07 -21.07
C GLY A 258 10.70 -45.60 -19.73
N LYS A 259 11.43 -45.68 -18.62
CA LYS A 259 10.89 -45.51 -17.26
C LYS A 259 10.90 -44.07 -16.76
N ASN A 260 11.99 -43.34 -16.98
CA ASN A 260 12.17 -42.00 -16.44
C ASN A 260 12.07 -40.94 -17.54
N GLN A 261 10.92 -40.26 -17.64
CA GLN A 261 10.69 -39.16 -18.58
C GLN A 261 11.03 -37.79 -17.97
N PHE A 262 11.56 -36.89 -18.80
CA PHE A 262 11.84 -35.49 -18.45
C PHE A 262 11.91 -34.60 -19.69
N GLU A 263 11.61 -33.30 -19.53
CA GLU A 263 11.79 -32.30 -20.58
C GLU A 263 13.20 -31.67 -20.54
N ALA A 264 13.79 -31.51 -21.73
CA ALA A 264 15.00 -30.74 -21.94
C ALA A 264 14.76 -29.65 -23.00
N SER A 265 15.18 -28.42 -22.71
CA SER A 265 15.08 -27.30 -23.67
C SER A 265 16.37 -27.15 -24.46
N PHE A 266 16.27 -26.82 -25.74
CA PHE A 266 17.42 -26.52 -26.59
C PHE A 266 18.23 -25.34 -26.02
N TYR A 267 19.55 -25.48 -26.03
CA TYR A 267 20.49 -24.46 -25.55
C TYR A 267 21.34 -23.89 -26.69
N GLY A 268 21.85 -24.74 -27.58
CA GLY A 268 22.59 -24.30 -28.75
C GLY A 268 23.51 -25.34 -29.37
N LYS A 269 24.70 -24.92 -29.81
CA LYS A 269 25.65 -25.73 -30.60
C LYS A 269 27.08 -25.45 -30.15
N ALA A 270 27.91 -26.50 -30.04
CA ALA A 270 29.34 -26.39 -29.72
C ALA A 270 29.66 -25.47 -28.50
N GLY A 271 28.89 -25.58 -27.42
CA GLY A 271 29.06 -24.82 -26.17
C GLY A 271 28.44 -23.41 -26.17
N LYS A 272 28.05 -22.88 -27.33
CA LYS A 272 27.51 -21.53 -27.49
C LYS A 272 25.98 -21.54 -27.51
N LYS A 273 25.37 -20.59 -26.82
CA LYS A 273 23.92 -20.39 -26.86
C LYS A 273 23.49 -20.01 -28.28
N LEU A 274 22.51 -20.72 -28.82
CA LEU A 274 21.86 -20.41 -30.10
C LEU A 274 20.35 -20.42 -29.85
N VAL A 275 19.67 -19.39 -30.36
CA VAL A 275 18.21 -19.32 -30.40
C VAL A 275 17.85 -19.27 -31.88
N PRO A 276 17.12 -20.25 -32.44
CA PRO A 276 16.80 -20.24 -33.87
C PRO A 276 15.88 -19.06 -34.19
N ALA A 277 16.26 -18.27 -35.19
CA ALA A 277 15.55 -17.05 -35.58
C ALA A 277 14.41 -17.30 -36.58
N SER A 278 14.34 -18.51 -37.18
CA SER A 278 13.39 -18.84 -38.23
C SER A 278 12.96 -20.31 -38.21
N GLN A 279 11.88 -20.61 -38.96
CA GLN A 279 11.44 -21.98 -39.21
C GLN A 279 12.53 -22.81 -39.92
N GLN A 280 13.29 -22.21 -40.84
CA GLN A 280 14.35 -22.92 -41.58
C GLN A 280 15.47 -23.39 -40.65
N GLU A 281 16.05 -22.48 -39.84
CA GLU A 281 17.08 -22.84 -38.85
C GLU A 281 16.57 -23.90 -37.86
N THR A 282 15.30 -23.81 -37.47
CA THR A 282 14.65 -24.80 -36.61
C THR A 282 14.58 -26.16 -37.29
N GLN A 283 14.18 -26.22 -38.56
CA GLN A 283 14.10 -27.46 -39.33
C GLN A 283 15.47 -28.12 -39.52
N GLU A 284 16.52 -27.34 -39.80
CA GLU A 284 17.90 -27.82 -39.88
C GLU A 284 18.38 -28.48 -38.57
N ILE A 285 17.97 -27.94 -37.41
CA ILE A 285 18.24 -28.56 -36.10
C ILE A 285 17.44 -29.86 -35.94
N LEU A 286 16.14 -29.85 -36.26
CA LEU A 286 15.25 -31.01 -36.10
C LEU A 286 15.70 -32.19 -36.97
N ASP A 287 16.03 -31.97 -38.24
CA ASP A 287 16.50 -33.04 -39.13
C ASP A 287 17.86 -33.58 -38.70
N ALA A 288 18.75 -32.73 -38.17
CA ALA A 288 20.04 -33.16 -37.66
C ALA A 288 19.96 -34.03 -36.39
N ILE A 289 18.90 -33.92 -35.58
CA ILE A 289 18.69 -34.71 -34.34
C ILE A 289 17.66 -35.84 -34.50
N LYS A 290 16.97 -35.91 -35.64
CA LYS A 290 15.89 -36.88 -35.91
C LYS A 290 16.38 -38.33 -35.75
N GLY A 291 15.68 -39.07 -34.89
CA GLY A 291 15.96 -40.50 -34.63
C GLY A 291 17.28 -40.79 -33.91
N LYS A 292 17.92 -39.77 -33.29
CA LYS A 292 19.18 -39.94 -32.54
C LYS A 292 18.94 -39.93 -31.04
N ASP A 293 19.72 -40.75 -30.34
CA ASP A 293 19.79 -40.74 -28.88
C ASP A 293 20.62 -39.54 -28.39
N PHE A 294 20.27 -39.05 -27.21
CA PHE A 294 20.87 -37.90 -26.54
C PHE A 294 21.83 -38.39 -25.46
N LEU A 295 23.08 -37.94 -25.48
CA LEU A 295 24.08 -38.26 -24.48
C LEU A 295 24.01 -37.29 -23.30
N ILE A 296 23.93 -37.77 -22.05
CA ILE A 296 24.12 -36.93 -20.87
C ILE A 296 25.62 -36.62 -20.74
N ALA A 297 26.07 -35.50 -21.31
CA ALA A 297 27.45 -35.04 -21.26
C ALA A 297 27.86 -34.51 -19.88
N GLY A 298 26.90 -34.01 -19.09
CA GLY A 298 27.16 -33.50 -17.75
C GLY A 298 25.93 -33.56 -16.82
N VAL A 299 26.19 -33.88 -15.55
CA VAL A 299 25.21 -33.81 -14.45
C VAL A 299 25.78 -32.88 -13.38
N LYS A 300 25.00 -31.87 -12.97
CA LYS A 300 25.32 -30.99 -11.84
C LYS A 300 24.21 -31.12 -10.81
N LYS A 301 24.57 -31.37 -9.54
CA LYS A 301 23.67 -31.41 -8.39
C LYS A 301 24.09 -30.34 -7.38
N GLY A 302 23.14 -29.77 -6.66
CA GLY A 302 23.42 -28.79 -5.61
C GLY A 302 22.19 -28.41 -4.83
N THR A 303 22.37 -27.65 -3.75
CA THR A 303 21.27 -27.12 -2.94
C THR A 303 21.12 -25.62 -3.17
N LYS A 304 19.87 -25.14 -3.21
CA LYS A 304 19.54 -23.71 -3.30
C LYS A 304 18.65 -23.34 -2.13
N GLN A 305 18.97 -22.22 -1.49
CA GLN A 305 18.11 -21.62 -0.47
C GLN A 305 17.39 -20.40 -1.05
N ARG A 306 16.12 -20.24 -0.71
CA ARG A 306 15.36 -19.00 -0.91
C ARG A 306 15.16 -18.35 0.44
N ARG A 307 15.76 -17.18 0.64
CA ARG A 307 15.57 -16.39 1.86
C ARG A 307 14.16 -15.78 1.87
N PRO A 308 13.53 -15.62 3.05
CA PRO A 308 12.30 -14.86 3.16
C PRO A 308 12.47 -13.41 2.73
N PHE A 309 11.40 -12.85 2.17
CA PHE A 309 11.30 -11.42 1.91
C PHE A 309 11.29 -10.62 3.22
N ALA A 310 11.78 -9.38 3.16
CA ALA A 310 11.65 -8.41 4.25
C ALA A 310 10.18 -8.18 4.65
N PRO A 311 9.91 -7.75 5.90
CA PRO A 311 8.59 -7.27 6.30
C PRO A 311 8.19 -6.05 5.48
N PHE A 312 6.92 -5.67 5.54
CA PHE A 312 6.39 -4.66 4.65
C PHE A 312 6.88 -3.25 4.96
N THR A 313 7.32 -2.57 3.90
CA THR A 313 7.28 -1.10 3.77
C THR A 313 5.95 -0.69 3.13
N THR A 314 5.63 0.61 3.10
CA THR A 314 4.42 1.10 2.41
C THR A 314 4.36 0.67 0.94
N SER A 315 5.47 0.77 0.21
CA SER A 315 5.50 0.42 -1.21
C SER A 315 5.28 -1.09 -1.42
N THR A 316 5.96 -1.93 -0.65
CA THR A 316 5.82 -3.40 -0.78
C THR A 316 4.45 -3.88 -0.33
N LEU A 317 3.83 -3.26 0.68
CA LEU A 317 2.44 -3.54 1.06
C LEU A 317 1.46 -3.20 -0.06
N GLN A 318 1.60 -2.02 -0.68
CA GLN A 318 0.75 -1.61 -1.80
C GLN A 318 0.88 -2.55 -3.00
N GLN A 319 2.11 -2.94 -3.35
CA GLN A 319 2.34 -3.88 -4.45
C GLN A 319 1.72 -5.26 -4.20
N ASP A 320 1.96 -5.87 -3.04
CA ASP A 320 1.44 -7.21 -2.76
C ASP A 320 -0.08 -7.19 -2.49
N ALA A 321 -0.65 -6.12 -1.93
CA ALA A 321 -2.10 -5.95 -1.80
C ALA A 321 -2.78 -5.77 -3.17
N ALA A 322 -2.16 -5.07 -4.11
CA ALA A 322 -2.66 -4.97 -5.48
C ALA A 322 -2.62 -6.33 -6.19
N ARG A 323 -1.48 -7.04 -6.15
CA ARG A 323 -1.31 -8.36 -6.79
C ARG A 323 -2.19 -9.46 -6.18
N LYS A 324 -2.26 -9.56 -4.84
CA LYS A 324 -2.90 -10.69 -4.14
C LYS A 324 -4.33 -10.42 -3.67
N LEU A 325 -4.71 -9.16 -3.46
CA LEU A 325 -6.04 -8.80 -2.95
C LEU A 325 -6.88 -7.99 -3.95
N GLY A 326 -6.30 -7.57 -5.08
CA GLY A 326 -6.95 -6.69 -6.06
C GLY A 326 -7.23 -5.28 -5.49
N PHE A 327 -6.45 -4.84 -4.50
CA PHE A 327 -6.66 -3.54 -3.86
C PHE A 327 -5.88 -2.44 -4.58
N THR A 328 -6.56 -1.35 -4.91
CA THR A 328 -5.88 -0.11 -5.31
C THR A 328 -5.05 0.44 -4.14
N THR A 329 -3.98 1.15 -4.44
CA THR A 329 -3.13 1.88 -3.48
C THR A 329 -3.95 2.67 -2.46
N LYS A 330 -4.97 3.41 -2.93
CA LYS A 330 -5.91 4.16 -2.08
C LYS A 330 -6.70 3.26 -1.13
N ARG A 331 -7.22 2.12 -1.59
CA ARG A 331 -7.97 1.16 -0.75
C ARG A 331 -7.06 0.54 0.30
N THR A 332 -5.86 0.10 -0.10
CA THR A 332 -4.84 -0.45 0.81
C THR A 332 -4.51 0.53 1.92
N MET A 333 -4.23 1.80 1.61
CA MET A 333 -3.90 2.79 2.64
C MET A 333 -5.08 3.15 3.55
N ALA A 334 -6.31 3.20 3.04
CA ALA A 334 -7.50 3.45 3.86
C ALA A 334 -7.77 2.31 4.86
N VAL A 335 -7.61 1.05 4.43
CA VAL A 335 -7.78 -0.13 5.28
C VAL A 335 -6.63 -0.20 6.31
N ALA A 336 -5.40 0.08 5.90
CA ALA A 336 -4.24 0.11 6.80
C ALA A 336 -4.35 1.22 7.86
N GLN A 337 -4.82 2.43 7.51
CA GLN A 337 -5.10 3.50 8.48
C GLN A 337 -6.09 2.99 9.55
N GLY A 338 -7.19 2.34 9.16
CA GLY A 338 -8.15 1.79 10.12
C GLY A 338 -7.59 0.66 11.00
N LEU A 339 -6.68 -0.16 10.48
CA LEU A 339 -5.97 -1.17 11.28
C LEU A 339 -4.98 -0.55 12.27
N TYR A 340 -4.35 0.58 11.94
CA TYR A 340 -3.41 1.30 12.81
C TYR A 340 -4.14 2.14 13.88
N GLU A 341 -5.18 2.90 13.52
CA GLU A 341 -5.86 3.83 14.41
C GLU A 341 -6.69 3.16 15.52
N GLY A 342 -7.26 1.99 15.24
CA GLY A 342 -8.02 1.22 16.21
C GLY A 342 -9.13 0.38 15.59
N VAL A 343 -9.12 -0.92 15.87
CA VAL A 343 -10.25 -1.82 15.65
C VAL A 343 -10.94 -2.10 16.99
N LYS A 344 -12.27 -2.01 17.02
CA LYS A 344 -13.09 -2.42 18.17
C LYS A 344 -13.18 -3.95 18.20
N LEU A 345 -12.55 -4.58 19.18
CA LEU A 345 -12.52 -6.04 19.32
C LEU A 345 -13.57 -6.56 20.33
N SER A 346 -13.95 -5.72 21.29
CA SER A 346 -15.08 -5.93 22.21
C SER A 346 -15.68 -4.58 22.62
N GLU A 347 -16.69 -4.57 23.49
CA GLU A 347 -17.22 -3.30 24.03
C GLU A 347 -16.16 -2.50 24.78
N SER A 348 -15.35 -3.18 25.62
CA SER A 348 -14.24 -2.56 26.35
C SER A 348 -12.99 -2.36 25.48
N GLU A 349 -12.66 -3.26 24.57
CA GLU A 349 -11.37 -3.27 23.87
C GLU A 349 -11.39 -2.56 22.51
N THR A 350 -10.44 -1.65 22.31
CA THR A 350 -10.14 -1.02 21.01
C THR A 350 -8.64 -0.84 20.91
N VAL A 351 -7.99 -1.38 19.87
CA VAL A 351 -6.52 -1.42 19.74
C VAL A 351 -6.07 -1.21 18.31
N GLY A 352 -4.91 -0.56 18.13
CA GLY A 352 -4.18 -0.62 16.86
C GLY A 352 -3.65 -2.04 16.64
N LEU A 353 -3.97 -2.64 15.50
CA LEU A 353 -3.57 -4.00 15.12
C LEU A 353 -2.25 -4.05 14.34
N ILE A 354 -1.85 -2.94 13.72
CA ILE A 354 -0.58 -2.84 12.98
C ILE A 354 0.22 -1.60 13.39
N THR A 355 1.53 -1.66 13.16
CA THR A 355 2.44 -0.49 13.20
C THR A 355 2.14 0.50 12.07
N TYR A 356 2.73 1.69 12.16
CA TYR A 356 2.46 2.80 11.26
C TYR A 356 2.73 2.47 9.80
N MET A 357 1.71 2.64 8.96
CA MET A 357 1.70 2.18 7.56
C MET A 357 2.37 3.11 6.55
N ARG A 358 2.91 4.26 6.97
CA ARG A 358 3.74 5.15 6.14
C ARG A 358 5.20 5.06 6.59
N THR A 359 5.91 4.08 6.05
CA THR A 359 7.27 3.72 6.44
C THR A 359 8.03 3.18 5.24
N ASP A 360 9.29 3.60 5.08
CA ASP A 360 10.27 3.02 4.17
C ASP A 360 11.25 2.07 4.88
N SER A 361 11.07 1.89 6.19
CA SER A 361 11.90 1.03 7.05
C SER A 361 11.48 -0.44 7.01
N THR A 362 12.47 -1.33 7.01
CA THR A 362 12.30 -2.78 7.24
C THR A 362 12.76 -3.22 8.63
N ARG A 363 13.08 -2.25 9.51
CA ARG A 363 13.52 -2.49 10.89
C ARG A 363 12.39 -3.09 11.72
N ILE A 364 12.73 -3.90 12.71
CA ILE A 364 11.81 -4.53 13.66
C ILE A 364 12.39 -4.32 15.08
N ALA A 365 11.55 -4.10 16.08
CA ALA A 365 11.94 -4.08 17.49
C ALA A 365 12.33 -5.50 17.97
N ILE A 366 13.28 -5.61 18.90
CA ILE A 366 13.84 -6.90 19.34
C ILE A 366 12.74 -7.76 19.99
N GLU A 367 11.86 -7.13 20.77
CA GLU A 367 10.70 -7.71 21.43
C GLU A 367 9.73 -8.32 20.41
N ALA A 368 9.53 -7.65 19.26
CA ALA A 368 8.70 -8.15 18.18
C ALA A 368 9.37 -9.30 17.40
N GLN A 369 10.71 -9.34 17.31
CA GLN A 369 11.44 -10.50 16.76
C GLN A 369 11.37 -11.72 17.69
N GLN A 370 11.49 -11.51 19.00
CA GLN A 370 11.32 -12.55 20.02
C GLN A 370 9.91 -13.15 19.97
N ALA A 371 8.88 -12.30 20.04
CA ALA A 371 7.49 -12.73 19.96
C ALA A 371 7.16 -13.44 18.63
N ALA A 372 7.74 -12.98 17.50
CA ALA A 372 7.62 -13.70 16.23
C ALA A 372 8.27 -15.08 16.28
N LYS A 373 9.47 -15.22 16.86
CA LYS A 373 10.18 -16.50 17.01
C LYS A 373 9.36 -17.48 17.86
N GLU A 374 8.80 -17.04 18.98
CA GLU A 374 7.92 -17.86 19.82
C GLU A 374 6.66 -18.32 19.08
N GLN A 375 5.99 -17.42 18.36
CA GLN A 375 4.81 -17.76 17.54
C GLN A 375 5.16 -18.73 16.40
N ILE A 376 6.34 -18.61 15.78
CA ILE A 376 6.82 -19.54 14.76
C ILE A 376 7.02 -20.93 15.35
N ILE A 377 7.74 -21.05 16.48
CA ILE A 377 7.97 -22.33 17.17
C ILE A 377 6.63 -22.99 17.51
N LYS A 378 5.70 -22.21 18.09
CA LYS A 378 4.37 -22.67 18.51
C LYS A 378 3.49 -23.15 17.34
N GLN A 379 3.58 -22.51 16.17
CA GLN A 379 2.67 -22.75 15.05
C GLN A 379 3.24 -23.66 13.95
N TYR A 380 4.56 -23.69 13.79
CA TYR A 380 5.23 -24.39 12.68
C TYR A 380 6.31 -25.39 13.12
N GLY A 381 6.84 -25.28 14.34
CA GLY A 381 7.96 -26.11 14.82
C GLY A 381 9.28 -25.33 14.94
N ALA A 382 10.23 -25.91 15.68
CA ALA A 382 11.51 -25.28 15.99
C ALA A 382 12.40 -25.08 14.75
N GLU A 383 12.32 -26.00 13.78
CA GLU A 383 13.07 -25.98 12.53
C GLU A 383 12.69 -24.83 11.59
N TYR A 384 11.53 -24.21 11.81
CA TYR A 384 11.08 -23.02 11.07
C TYR A 384 11.57 -21.70 11.68
N ALA A 385 12.04 -21.74 12.93
CA ALA A 385 12.58 -20.58 13.63
C ALA A 385 14.11 -20.51 13.45
N PRO A 386 14.67 -19.39 12.97
CA PRO A 386 16.11 -19.28 12.78
C PRO A 386 16.83 -19.13 14.12
N GLU A 387 18.05 -19.67 14.20
CA GLU A 387 18.92 -19.56 15.37
C GLU A 387 19.18 -18.09 15.73
N LYS A 388 19.59 -17.31 14.72
CA LYS A 388 19.80 -15.86 14.77
C LYS A 388 18.64 -15.14 14.08
N PHE A 389 18.21 -13.99 14.60
CA PHE A 389 17.11 -13.24 13.99
C PHE A 389 17.45 -12.74 12.58
N ASN A 390 16.44 -12.71 11.70
CA ASN A 390 16.58 -12.18 10.35
C ASN A 390 16.57 -10.65 10.40
N ILE A 391 17.72 -10.04 10.14
CA ILE A 391 17.89 -8.58 10.07
C ILE A 391 17.90 -8.13 8.61
N TYR A 392 17.07 -7.13 8.29
CA TYR A 392 16.93 -6.55 6.96
C TYR A 392 17.49 -5.13 6.94
N ALA A 393 18.59 -4.93 6.22
CA ALA A 393 19.25 -3.64 6.12
C ALA A 393 18.33 -2.58 5.47
N GLY A 394 18.18 -1.44 6.14
CA GLY A 394 17.52 -0.26 5.59
C GLY A 394 18.28 0.35 4.41
N ARG A 395 17.60 1.21 3.65
CA ARG A 395 18.26 2.02 2.60
C ARG A 395 19.08 3.13 3.26
N LYS A 396 20.23 3.49 2.69
CA LYS A 396 21.14 4.53 3.24
C LYS A 396 20.50 5.91 3.50
N ASN A 397 19.33 6.19 2.92
CA ASN A 397 18.60 7.46 3.04
C ASN A 397 17.20 7.29 3.68
N ALA A 398 16.93 6.15 4.35
CA ALA A 398 15.63 5.89 4.98
C ALA A 398 15.43 6.76 6.24
N GLN A 399 14.18 7.04 6.60
CA GLN A 399 13.86 7.69 7.88
C GLN A 399 13.87 6.63 9.00
N ASP A 400 15.09 6.27 9.45
CA ASP A 400 15.40 5.09 10.28
C ASP A 400 14.78 5.08 11.70
N ALA A 401 14.06 6.15 12.07
CA ALA A 401 13.22 6.21 13.27
C ALA A 401 11.98 5.28 13.19
N HIS A 402 11.55 4.88 11.99
CA HIS A 402 10.35 4.07 11.80
C HIS A 402 10.64 2.57 11.86
N GLU A 403 9.56 1.82 12.08
CA GLU A 403 9.54 0.36 12.02
C GLU A 403 8.84 -0.11 10.73
N ALA A 404 9.02 -1.37 10.36
CA ALA A 404 8.25 -2.01 9.31
C ALA A 404 6.77 -2.16 9.68
N ILE A 405 5.92 -2.32 8.67
CA ILE A 405 4.49 -2.64 8.83
C ILE A 405 4.35 -4.10 9.27
N ARG A 406 3.99 -4.31 10.54
CA ARG A 406 3.81 -5.61 11.21
C ARG A 406 2.59 -5.59 12.12
N PRO A 407 2.11 -6.74 12.60
CA PRO A 407 1.17 -6.80 13.72
C PRO A 407 1.75 -6.16 14.98
N THR A 408 0.92 -5.47 15.77
CA THR A 408 1.27 -4.99 17.12
C THR A 408 1.31 -6.14 18.13
N TYR A 409 0.38 -7.08 18.03
CA TYR A 409 0.22 -8.22 18.92
C TYR A 409 0.24 -9.54 18.14
N ILE A 410 1.38 -10.22 18.11
CA ILE A 410 1.56 -11.43 17.29
C ILE A 410 0.64 -12.59 17.70
N HIS A 411 0.18 -12.64 18.96
CA HIS A 411 -0.78 -13.65 19.42
C HIS A 411 -2.19 -13.47 18.84
N ARG A 412 -2.53 -12.28 18.31
CA ARG A 412 -3.82 -12.01 17.65
C ARG A 412 -3.76 -12.52 16.21
N THR A 413 -3.77 -13.84 16.05
CA THR A 413 -3.76 -14.49 14.73
C THR A 413 -4.96 -14.00 13.90
N PRO A 414 -4.88 -13.92 12.56
CA PRO A 414 -6.00 -13.43 11.75
C PRO A 414 -7.29 -14.24 11.96
N ALA A 415 -7.16 -15.56 12.17
CA ALA A 415 -8.28 -16.44 12.50
C ALA A 415 -8.96 -16.06 13.83
N SER A 416 -8.19 -15.72 14.87
CA SER A 416 -8.71 -15.42 16.22
C SER A 416 -9.53 -14.13 16.32
N ILE A 417 -9.38 -13.20 15.37
CA ILE A 417 -10.09 -11.91 15.35
C ILE A 417 -10.93 -11.71 14.08
N LYS A 418 -11.16 -12.77 13.30
CA LYS A 418 -11.81 -12.72 11.98
C LYS A 418 -13.22 -12.10 12.02
N ASP A 419 -13.97 -12.38 13.08
CA ASP A 419 -15.33 -11.89 13.30
C ASP A 419 -15.38 -10.41 13.77
N LYS A 420 -14.24 -9.84 14.18
CA LYS A 420 -14.12 -8.42 14.59
C LYS A 420 -13.65 -7.50 13.46
N LEU A 421 -13.32 -8.06 12.30
CA LEU A 421 -12.76 -7.33 11.16
C LEU A 421 -13.76 -7.28 10.00
N THR A 422 -13.77 -6.16 9.28
CA THR A 422 -14.38 -6.14 7.94
C THR A 422 -13.61 -7.08 7.00
N ALA A 423 -14.25 -7.56 5.93
CA ALA A 423 -13.62 -8.46 4.97
C ALA A 423 -12.30 -7.91 4.40
N ASP A 424 -12.20 -6.60 4.20
CA ASP A 424 -10.98 -5.94 3.72
C ASP A 424 -9.90 -5.84 4.79
N GLN A 425 -10.27 -5.49 6.03
CA GLN A 425 -9.36 -5.50 7.17
C GLN A 425 -8.80 -6.90 7.43
N TYR A 426 -9.64 -7.94 7.41
CA TYR A 426 -9.20 -9.33 7.55
C TYR A 426 -8.21 -9.72 6.47
N LYS A 427 -8.49 -9.41 5.19
CA LYS A 427 -7.57 -9.68 4.06
C LYS A 427 -6.23 -8.98 4.23
N LEU A 428 -6.23 -7.67 4.52
CA LEU A 428 -4.99 -6.90 4.62
C LEU A 428 -4.19 -7.24 5.88
N TYR A 429 -4.86 -7.44 7.01
CA TYR A 429 -4.22 -7.90 8.25
C TYR A 429 -3.61 -9.30 8.08
N SER A 430 -4.32 -10.23 7.44
CA SER A 430 -3.77 -11.57 7.12
C SER A 430 -2.50 -11.46 6.26
N LEU A 431 -2.52 -10.61 5.23
CA LEU A 431 -1.35 -10.39 4.37
C LEU A 431 -0.15 -9.84 5.17
N ILE A 432 -0.38 -8.82 6.01
CA ILE A 432 0.65 -8.22 6.88
C ILE A 432 1.20 -9.24 7.89
N TYR A 433 0.31 -9.98 8.56
CA TYR A 433 0.64 -10.99 9.56
C TYR A 433 1.50 -12.12 8.97
N SER A 434 1.05 -12.71 7.86
CA SER A 434 1.79 -13.76 7.16
C SER A 434 3.15 -13.27 6.66
N ARG A 435 3.25 -12.06 6.10
CA ARG A 435 4.52 -11.50 5.63
C ARG A 435 5.50 -11.25 6.77
N PHE A 436 5.00 -10.75 7.90
CA PHE A 436 5.83 -10.50 9.08
C PHE A 436 6.37 -11.79 9.67
N LEU A 437 5.53 -12.81 9.93
CA LEU A 437 5.99 -14.11 10.41
C LEU A 437 7.00 -14.73 9.44
N ALA A 438 6.68 -14.80 8.14
CA ALA A 438 7.57 -15.33 7.14
C ALA A 438 8.93 -14.62 7.10
N SER A 439 8.97 -13.29 7.28
CA SER A 439 10.23 -12.54 7.36
C SER A 439 11.15 -13.02 8.50
N GLN A 440 10.59 -13.60 9.57
CA GLN A 440 11.35 -14.09 10.72
C GLN A 440 11.53 -15.61 10.72
N MET A 441 11.17 -16.32 9.64
CA MET A 441 11.33 -17.77 9.49
C MET A 441 12.63 -18.16 8.78
N THR A 442 13.00 -19.43 8.84
CA THR A 442 14.14 -19.99 8.09
C THR A 442 13.91 -20.01 6.58
N PRO A 443 14.99 -19.98 5.75
CA PRO A 443 14.91 -20.11 4.29
C PRO A 443 14.22 -21.40 3.83
N ALA A 444 13.48 -21.32 2.72
CA ALA A 444 13.04 -22.51 1.99
C ALA A 444 14.26 -23.17 1.33
N ARG A 445 14.34 -24.50 1.30
CA ARG A 445 15.47 -25.26 0.74
C ARG A 445 15.01 -26.15 -0.39
N TYR A 446 15.84 -26.19 -1.44
CA TYR A 446 15.62 -26.97 -2.65
C TYR A 446 16.86 -27.79 -2.95
N GLU A 447 16.66 -29.03 -3.35
CA GLU A 447 17.63 -29.77 -4.15
C GLU A 447 17.41 -29.38 -5.61
N ASN A 448 18.51 -29.13 -6.32
CA ASN A 448 18.50 -28.85 -7.75
C ASN A 448 19.41 -29.84 -8.46
N MET A 449 19.00 -30.23 -9.66
CA MET A 449 19.82 -30.97 -10.60
C MET A 449 19.71 -30.33 -11.98
N SER A 450 20.76 -30.43 -12.78
CA SER A 450 20.69 -30.07 -14.20
C SER A 450 21.49 -31.06 -15.05
N TYR A 451 20.92 -31.43 -16.19
CA TYR A 451 21.59 -32.18 -17.23
C TYR A 451 22.01 -31.26 -18.37
N GLU A 452 23.24 -31.46 -18.83
CA GLU A 452 23.75 -30.96 -20.10
C GLU A 452 23.77 -32.17 -21.05
N LEU A 453 22.92 -32.13 -22.08
CA LEU A 453 22.74 -33.22 -23.04
C LEU A 453 23.27 -32.83 -24.41
N GLU A 454 23.86 -33.78 -25.12
CA GLU A 454 24.42 -33.58 -26.47
C GLU A 454 23.83 -34.56 -27.47
N VAL A 455 23.50 -34.05 -28.66
CA VAL A 455 23.01 -34.84 -29.80
C VAL A 455 23.47 -34.17 -31.10
N ALA A 456 24.18 -34.89 -31.96
CA ALA A 456 24.67 -34.38 -33.25
C ALA A 456 25.41 -33.01 -33.21
N GLY A 457 26.13 -32.72 -32.12
CA GLY A 457 26.83 -31.44 -31.90
C GLY A 457 25.96 -30.29 -31.38
N TYR A 458 24.64 -30.53 -31.25
CA TYR A 458 23.69 -29.66 -30.57
C TYR A 458 23.59 -30.01 -29.09
N GLN A 459 23.13 -29.04 -28.30
CA GLN A 459 23.09 -29.10 -26.85
C GLN A 459 21.69 -28.75 -26.34
N PHE A 460 21.20 -29.57 -25.41
CA PHE A 460 19.96 -29.38 -24.66
C PHE A 460 20.27 -29.31 -23.17
N ARG A 461 19.39 -28.68 -22.40
CA ARG A 461 19.49 -28.59 -20.94
C ARG A 461 18.17 -28.94 -20.29
N ALA A 462 18.21 -29.86 -19.33
CA ALA A 462 17.11 -30.11 -18.40
C ALA A 462 17.48 -29.54 -17.04
N ALA A 463 16.54 -28.85 -16.40
CA ALA A 463 16.67 -28.37 -15.03
C ALA A 463 15.57 -28.99 -14.16
N PHE A 464 15.94 -29.38 -12.96
CA PHE A 464 15.10 -30.05 -11.97
C PHE A 464 15.20 -29.30 -10.65
N SER A 465 14.06 -29.04 -10.01
CA SER A 465 13.99 -28.41 -8.69
C SER A 465 13.02 -29.19 -7.82
N LYS A 466 13.48 -29.65 -6.67
CA LYS A 466 12.67 -30.34 -5.65
C LYS A 466 12.76 -29.56 -4.36
N MET A 467 11.64 -29.01 -3.90
CA MET A 467 11.55 -28.41 -2.58
C MET A 467 11.71 -29.52 -1.53
N VAL A 468 12.71 -29.39 -0.66
CA VAL A 468 12.98 -30.35 0.44
C VAL A 468 12.62 -29.77 1.81
N PHE A 469 12.41 -28.45 1.90
CA PHE A 469 11.92 -27.79 3.11
C PHE A 469 11.22 -26.47 2.78
N ASN A 470 9.98 -26.30 3.27
CA ASN A 470 9.14 -25.15 2.95
C ASN A 470 9.66 -23.84 3.56
N GLY A 471 10.27 -23.89 4.74
CA GLY A 471 10.70 -22.71 5.50
C GLY A 471 9.60 -21.65 5.56
N PHE A 472 9.97 -20.39 5.32
CA PHE A 472 9.04 -19.25 5.33
C PHE A 472 7.80 -19.38 4.43
N ARG A 473 7.82 -20.21 3.37
CA ARG A 473 6.66 -20.41 2.49
C ARG A 473 5.47 -21.05 3.20
N ALA A 474 5.70 -21.72 4.34
CA ALA A 474 4.62 -22.27 5.16
C ALA A 474 3.71 -21.19 5.81
N ALA A 475 4.21 -19.96 5.98
CA ALA A 475 3.43 -18.83 6.49
C ALA A 475 3.00 -17.83 5.39
N TYR A 476 3.78 -17.71 4.32
CA TYR A 476 3.55 -16.75 3.25
C TYR A 476 3.81 -17.39 1.88
N ASP A 477 2.74 -17.81 1.21
CA ASP A 477 2.81 -18.16 -0.21
C ASP A 477 3.24 -16.92 -1.01
N THR A 478 4.33 -17.08 -1.76
CA THR A 478 4.89 -16.00 -2.55
C THR A 478 4.07 -15.74 -3.82
N GLN A 479 3.34 -16.73 -4.36
CA GLN A 479 2.58 -16.71 -5.63
C GLN A 479 3.34 -16.27 -6.89
N ILE A 480 4.59 -15.84 -6.78
CA ILE A 480 5.50 -15.68 -7.92
C ILE A 480 5.74 -17.07 -8.53
N GLU A 481 5.60 -17.17 -9.85
CA GLU A 481 5.77 -18.34 -10.73
C GLU A 481 7.22 -18.91 -10.75
N GLU A 482 8.01 -18.69 -9.69
CA GLU A 482 9.43 -19.02 -9.60
C GLU A 482 9.75 -20.49 -9.21
N ASP A 483 8.72 -21.32 -8.97
CA ASP A 483 8.84 -22.74 -8.61
C ASP A 483 8.26 -23.70 -9.68
N GLU A 484 7.95 -23.22 -10.88
CA GLU A 484 7.48 -24.06 -12.00
C GLU A 484 8.63 -24.61 -12.86
N SER A 485 9.55 -25.38 -12.26
CA SER A 485 10.30 -26.33 -13.08
C SER A 485 9.35 -27.44 -13.51
N GLN A 486 9.12 -27.62 -14.82
CA GLN A 486 8.27 -28.70 -15.34
C GLN A 486 8.73 -30.07 -14.83
N ASN A 487 10.04 -30.28 -14.69
CA ASN A 487 10.61 -31.48 -14.11
C ASN A 487 10.71 -31.40 -12.57
N LYS A 488 9.65 -31.82 -11.87
CA LYS A 488 9.62 -31.93 -10.39
C LYS A 488 10.30 -33.20 -9.85
N THR A 489 10.40 -34.24 -10.69
CA THR A 489 11.07 -35.51 -10.36
C THR A 489 12.47 -35.50 -10.97
N MET A 490 13.48 -35.93 -10.20
CA MET A 490 14.86 -36.07 -10.66
C MET A 490 15.11 -37.52 -11.12
N PRO A 491 15.33 -37.78 -12.42
CA PRO A 491 15.72 -39.11 -12.90
C PRO A 491 17.03 -39.57 -12.25
N PRO A 492 17.22 -40.87 -11.96
CA PRO A 492 18.46 -41.39 -11.40
C PRO A 492 19.52 -41.64 -12.49
N MET A 493 19.76 -40.68 -13.39
CA MET A 493 20.68 -40.84 -14.54
C MET A 493 22.02 -40.13 -14.31
N GLY A 494 23.09 -40.76 -14.80
CA GLY A 494 24.48 -40.31 -14.71
C GLY A 494 25.04 -39.72 -16.00
N LYS A 495 26.25 -39.16 -15.90
CA LYS A 495 27.04 -38.74 -17.07
C LYS A 495 27.45 -39.96 -17.87
N GLY A 496 27.32 -39.89 -19.19
CA GLY A 496 27.65 -40.97 -20.13
C GLY A 496 26.46 -41.86 -20.51
N GLU A 497 25.31 -41.71 -19.84
CA GLU A 497 24.08 -42.43 -20.20
C GLU A 497 23.40 -41.80 -21.44
N LEU A 498 22.63 -42.63 -22.15
CA LEU A 498 21.83 -42.24 -23.30
C LEU A 498 20.35 -42.09 -22.93
N CYS A 499 19.69 -41.12 -23.56
CA CYS A 499 18.25 -40.90 -23.49
C CYS A 499 17.64 -40.95 -24.90
N ARG A 500 16.43 -41.47 -25.04
CA ARG A 500 15.68 -41.49 -26.30
C ARG A 500 14.68 -40.33 -26.36
N PRO A 501 14.50 -39.68 -27.51
CA PRO A 501 13.41 -38.72 -27.69
C PRO A 501 12.05 -39.45 -27.77
N VAL A 502 11.12 -39.08 -26.89
CA VAL A 502 9.71 -39.48 -26.95
C VAL A 502 8.92 -38.52 -27.83
N LYS A 503 9.15 -37.22 -27.66
CA LYS A 503 8.60 -36.14 -28.48
C LYS A 503 9.62 -35.01 -28.60
N ILE A 504 9.70 -34.38 -29.75
CA ILE A 504 10.39 -33.10 -29.93
C ILE A 504 9.36 -32.09 -30.41
N ASP A 505 9.22 -30.99 -29.69
CA ASP A 505 8.19 -29.96 -29.86
C ASP A 505 8.86 -28.63 -30.20
N PRO A 506 8.95 -28.27 -31.50
CA PRO A 506 9.34 -26.95 -31.93
C PRO A 506 8.14 -26.00 -31.81
N LYS A 507 8.34 -24.85 -31.18
CA LYS A 507 7.32 -23.81 -31.04
C LYS A 507 7.83 -22.48 -31.57
N GLN A 508 7.11 -21.91 -32.52
CA GLN A 508 7.29 -20.54 -32.96
C GLN A 508 6.81 -19.60 -31.85
N ASN A 509 7.60 -18.57 -31.56
CA ASN A 509 7.26 -17.52 -30.63
C ASN A 509 7.63 -16.16 -31.25
N PHE A 510 7.04 -15.11 -30.70
CA PHE A 510 7.41 -13.74 -31.02
C PHE A 510 7.75 -13.02 -29.72
N THR A 511 8.78 -12.17 -29.75
CA THR A 511 9.09 -11.29 -28.62
C THR A 511 7.89 -10.40 -28.34
N SER A 512 7.51 -10.20 -27.08
CA SER A 512 6.43 -9.29 -26.69
C SER A 512 6.96 -7.92 -26.27
N PRO A 513 6.20 -6.82 -26.47
CA PRO A 513 6.59 -5.51 -25.99
C PRO A 513 6.64 -5.47 -24.45
N PRO A 514 7.33 -4.48 -23.84
CA PRO A 514 7.35 -4.34 -22.39
C PRO A 514 5.93 -4.17 -21.83
N PRO A 515 5.58 -4.81 -20.70
CA PRO A 515 4.22 -4.76 -20.17
C PRO A 515 3.84 -3.36 -19.70
N ARG A 516 2.56 -3.01 -19.84
CA ARG A 516 2.00 -1.78 -19.27
C ARG A 516 2.11 -1.78 -17.75
N TYR A 517 2.27 -0.60 -17.16
CA TYR A 517 2.27 -0.45 -15.71
C TYR A 517 0.90 -0.78 -15.12
N THR A 518 0.93 -1.51 -14.00
CA THR A 518 -0.16 -1.66 -13.03
C THR A 518 0.06 -0.66 -11.87
N GLU A 519 -0.87 -0.57 -10.91
CA GLU A 519 -0.60 0.16 -9.65
C GLU A 519 0.55 -0.47 -8.81
N ALA A 520 1.04 -1.67 -9.17
CA ALA A 520 2.01 -2.46 -8.41
C ALA A 520 3.41 -2.58 -9.05
N SER A 521 3.63 -1.99 -10.22
CA SER A 521 4.84 -2.19 -11.04
C SER A 521 5.51 -0.86 -11.39
#